data_AF-A0A4Z2EWC1-F1
#
_entry.id   AF-A0A4Z2EWC1-F1
#
_cell.length_a   1.000
_cell.length_b   1.000
_cell.length_c   1.000
_cell.angle_alpha   90.00
_cell.angle_beta   90.00
_cell.angle_gamma   90.00
#
_symmetry.space_group_name_H-M   'P 1'
#
loop_
_entity.id
_entity.type
_entity.pdbx_description
1 polymer ?
#
loop_
_entity_poly.entity_id
_entity_poly.type
_entity_poly.pdbx_seq_one_letter_code
_entity_poly.pdbx_strand_id
1 'polypeptide(L)'
;MADHGPRGETVLQRSALLQEELNSSDGGWALLVTESEPQVLSCLLWTWLDRLREPVLSGEDVDSLRNRRSLSALKKPQRHTIYCLLSCVSTVTSLCPHREDAVLQRLARALTRQPQEEVGTSATLMKVLKASLRETFHKHTHLGGGGSSKGSA
;
A
#
# COMPACT_ATOMS: atom_id res chain seq x y z
N MET A 1 -21.98 -15.61 -28.68
CA MET A 1 -21.19 -16.09 -27.53
C MET A 1 -20.07 -15.07 -27.35
N ALA A 2 -20.13 -14.25 -26.30
CA ALA A 2 -19.07 -13.27 -26.06
C ALA A 2 -17.87 -14.03 -25.48
N ASP A 3 -16.82 -14.13 -26.28
CA ASP A 3 -15.51 -14.59 -25.86
C ASP A 3 -15.00 -13.59 -24.83
N HIS A 4 -15.21 -13.89 -23.56
CA HIS A 4 -14.53 -13.18 -22.49
C HIS A 4 -13.09 -13.68 -22.54
N GLY A 5 -12.21 -12.89 -23.16
CA GLY A 5 -10.77 -13.08 -23.07
C GLY A 5 -10.35 -13.35 -21.62
N PRO A 6 -9.20 -14.02 -21.39
CA PRO A 6 -8.82 -14.44 -20.05
C PRO A 6 -8.90 -13.24 -19.10
N ARG A 7 -9.68 -13.36 -18.02
CA ARG A 7 -10.01 -12.26 -17.06
C ARG A 7 -8.79 -11.44 -16.58
N GLY A 8 -7.57 -11.98 -16.71
CA GLY A 8 -6.33 -11.25 -16.46
C GLY A 8 -5.99 -10.18 -17.52
N GLU A 9 -6.24 -10.44 -18.81
CA GLU A 9 -6.05 -9.46 -19.88
C GLU A 9 -6.99 -8.26 -19.70
N THR A 10 -8.24 -8.49 -19.27
CA THR A 10 -9.19 -7.41 -19.00
C THR A 10 -8.76 -6.55 -17.80
N VAL A 11 -8.17 -7.15 -16.76
CA VAL A 11 -7.65 -6.40 -15.59
C VAL A 11 -6.48 -5.51 -16.00
N LEU A 12 -5.52 -6.06 -16.74
CA LEU A 12 -4.33 -5.32 -17.19
C LEU A 12 -4.74 -4.16 -18.11
N GLN A 13 -5.58 -4.43 -19.11
CA GLN A 13 -6.08 -3.40 -20.03
C GLN A 13 -6.84 -2.29 -19.30
N ARG A 14 -7.75 -2.65 -18.39
CA ARG A 14 -8.52 -1.67 -17.63
C ARG A 14 -7.63 -0.82 -16.72
N SER A 15 -6.66 -1.43 -16.05
CA SER A 15 -5.70 -0.72 -15.21
C SER A 15 -4.81 0.23 -16.02
N ALA A 16 -4.41 -0.16 -17.24
CA ALA A 16 -3.62 0.68 -18.13
C ALA A 16 -4.41 1.91 -18.61
N LEU A 17 -5.68 1.74 -18.98
CA LEU A 17 -6.56 2.85 -19.37
C LEU A 17 -6.74 3.83 -18.19
N LEU A 18 -7.04 3.33 -16.99
CA LEU A 18 -7.16 4.19 -15.81
C LEU A 18 -5.88 4.95 -15.52
N GLN A 19 -4.72 4.30 -15.69
CA GLN A 19 -3.43 4.95 -15.52
C GLN A 19 -3.19 6.06 -16.56
N GLU A 20 -3.53 5.83 -17.83
CA GLU A 20 -3.42 6.83 -18.90
C GLU A 20 -4.29 8.06 -18.60
N GLU A 21 -5.55 7.85 -18.21
CA GLU A 21 -6.47 8.93 -17.83
C GLU A 21 -5.97 9.70 -16.61
N LEU A 22 -5.53 9.01 -15.55
CA LEU A 22 -4.97 9.66 -14.35
C LEU A 22 -3.73 10.52 -14.64
N ASN A 23 -2.96 10.19 -15.68
CA ASN A 23 -1.76 10.92 -16.05
C ASN A 23 -2.01 12.07 -17.04
N SER A 24 -3.14 12.06 -17.75
CA SER A 24 -3.40 12.95 -18.89
C SER A 24 -4.60 13.87 -18.71
N SER A 25 -5.54 13.55 -17.82
CA SER A 25 -6.79 14.30 -17.64
C SER A 25 -7.16 14.49 -16.16
N ASP A 26 -7.78 15.63 -15.84
CA ASP A 26 -8.38 15.85 -14.51
C ASP A 26 -9.58 14.91 -14.26
N GLY A 27 -10.18 14.38 -15.34
CA GLY A 27 -11.30 13.44 -15.29
C GLY A 27 -10.92 12.03 -14.84
N GLY A 28 -9.64 11.66 -14.86
CA GLY A 28 -9.18 10.33 -14.49
C GLY A 28 -9.57 9.92 -13.06
N TRP A 29 -9.61 10.87 -12.13
CA TRP A 29 -10.06 10.60 -10.75
C TRP A 29 -11.56 10.28 -10.67
N ALA A 30 -12.39 10.98 -11.45
CA ALA A 30 -13.82 10.69 -11.53
C ALA A 30 -14.07 9.30 -12.14
N LEU A 31 -13.30 8.92 -13.17
CA LEU A 31 -13.36 7.59 -13.75
C LEU A 31 -12.92 6.51 -12.76
N LEU A 32 -11.85 6.74 -11.99
CA LEU A 32 -11.37 5.81 -10.97
C LEU A 32 -12.44 5.48 -9.91
N VAL A 33 -13.23 6.48 -9.49
CA VAL A 33 -14.32 6.29 -8.52
C VAL A 33 -15.42 5.34 -9.03
N THR A 34 -15.55 5.19 -10.35
CA THR A 34 -16.53 4.26 -10.96
C THR A 34 -16.03 2.82 -11.08
N GLU A 35 -14.75 2.56 -10.80
CA GLU A 35 -14.18 1.22 -10.92
C GLU A 35 -14.60 0.34 -9.73
N SER A 36 -15.27 -0.77 -10.03
CA SER A 36 -15.83 -1.69 -9.03
C SER A 36 -14.95 -2.91 -8.79
N GLU A 37 -14.06 -3.27 -9.73
CA GLU A 37 -13.26 -4.48 -9.65
C GLU A 37 -12.02 -4.28 -8.77
N PRO A 38 -11.92 -4.92 -7.58
CA PRO A 38 -10.79 -4.71 -6.67
C PRO A 38 -9.45 -5.13 -7.26
N GLN A 39 -9.44 -6.10 -8.17
CA GLN A 39 -8.24 -6.55 -8.87
C GLN A 39 -7.69 -5.46 -9.78
N VAL A 40 -8.55 -4.66 -10.43
CA VAL A 40 -8.14 -3.52 -11.26
C VAL A 40 -7.52 -2.44 -10.38
N LEU A 41 -8.18 -2.06 -9.29
CA LEU A 41 -7.66 -1.05 -8.33
C LEU A 41 -6.34 -1.50 -7.70
N SER A 42 -6.22 -2.76 -7.31
CA SER A 42 -4.98 -3.33 -6.79
C SER A 42 -3.88 -3.34 -7.85
N CYS A 43 -4.19 -3.77 -9.08
CA CYS A 43 -3.24 -3.76 -10.19
C CYS A 43 -2.71 -2.34 -10.48
N LEU A 44 -3.61 -1.36 -10.52
CA LEU A 44 -3.28 0.04 -10.70
C LEU A 44 -2.37 0.56 -9.57
N LEU A 45 -2.70 0.29 -8.30
CA LEU A 45 -1.89 0.71 -7.16
C LEU A 45 -0.45 0.18 -7.22
N TRP A 46 -0.30 -1.14 -7.46
CA TRP A 46 1.03 -1.74 -7.54
C TRP A 46 1.82 -1.22 -8.73
N THR A 47 1.18 -1.13 -9.90
CA THR A 47 1.81 -0.59 -11.10
C THR A 47 2.26 0.85 -10.90
N TRP A 48 1.44 1.68 -10.21
CA TRP A 48 1.80 3.05 -9.90
C TRP A 48 3.07 3.14 -9.05
N LEU A 49 3.18 2.35 -7.97
CA LEU A 49 4.39 2.30 -7.13
C LEU A 49 5.62 1.88 -7.94
N ASP A 50 5.48 0.85 -8.77
CA ASP A 50 6.56 0.33 -9.61
C ASP A 50 6.99 1.31 -10.71
N ARG A 51 6.15 2.27 -11.10
CA ARG A 51 6.37 3.21 -12.22
C ARG A 51 6.69 4.65 -11.82
N LEU A 52 6.71 5.00 -10.54
CA LEU A 52 7.25 6.28 -10.07
C LEU A 52 8.63 6.60 -10.69
N ARG A 53 8.96 7.88 -10.89
CA ARG A 53 10.29 8.26 -11.39
C ARG A 53 11.41 7.79 -10.46
N GLU A 54 11.20 7.92 -9.16
CA GLU A 54 12.08 7.45 -8.10
C GLU A 54 11.28 6.55 -7.15
N PRO A 55 11.88 5.50 -6.57
CA PRO A 55 11.22 4.72 -5.53
C PRO A 55 10.86 5.61 -4.34
N VAL A 56 9.82 5.23 -3.58
CA VAL A 56 9.41 5.98 -2.39
C VAL A 56 10.57 6.07 -1.37
N LEU A 57 11.38 5.01 -1.29
CA LEU A 57 12.57 4.93 -0.45
C LEU A 57 13.81 4.79 -1.33
N SER A 58 14.72 5.76 -1.22
CA SER A 58 16.06 5.65 -1.80
C SER A 58 16.95 4.69 -0.99
N GLY A 59 18.12 4.35 -1.52
CA GLY A 59 19.11 3.55 -0.77
C GLY A 59 19.52 4.21 0.55
N GLU A 60 19.67 5.54 0.58
CA GLU A 60 19.99 6.30 1.79
C GLU A 60 18.87 6.23 2.83
N ASP A 61 17.61 6.29 2.40
CA ASP A 61 16.46 6.16 3.28
C ASP A 61 16.41 4.76 3.91
N VAL A 62 16.70 3.73 3.12
CA VAL A 62 16.77 2.34 3.58
C VAL A 62 17.89 2.16 4.61
N ASP A 63 19.06 2.76 4.39
CA ASP A 63 20.16 2.75 5.35
C ASP A 63 19.83 3.53 6.63
N SER A 64 19.13 4.66 6.51
CA SER A 64 18.63 5.42 7.65
C SER A 64 17.64 4.59 8.49
N LEU A 65 16.72 3.87 7.84
CA LEU A 65 15.82 2.92 8.48
C LEU A 65 16.55 1.75 9.14
N ARG A 66 17.63 1.25 8.52
CA ARG A 66 18.47 0.19 9.10
C ARG A 66 19.08 0.64 10.43
N ASN A 67 19.57 1.86 10.48
CA ASN A 67 20.25 2.42 11.64
C ASN A 67 19.26 2.83 12.75
N ARG A 68 18.17 3.52 12.39
CA ARG A 68 17.22 4.10 13.36
C ARG A 68 16.02 3.21 13.66
N ARG A 69 15.76 2.19 12.84
CA ARG A 69 14.67 1.21 13.00
C ARG A 69 13.29 1.83 13.20
N SER A 70 13.03 2.98 12.56
CA SER A 70 11.78 3.72 12.72
C SER A 70 11.46 4.57 11.49
N LEU A 71 10.18 4.62 11.09
CA LEU A 71 9.70 5.51 10.01
C LEU A 71 9.85 7.01 10.36
N SER A 72 10.07 7.36 11.63
CA SER A 72 10.36 8.75 12.03
C SER A 72 11.67 9.26 11.44
N ALA A 73 12.55 8.37 10.99
CA ALA A 73 13.79 8.69 10.29
C ALA A 73 13.59 9.23 8.86
N LEU A 74 12.40 9.03 8.27
CA LEU A 74 12.09 9.40 6.90
C LEU A 74 11.56 10.83 6.78
N LYS A 75 11.65 11.37 5.56
CA LYS A 75 11.01 12.65 5.22
C LYS A 75 9.49 12.53 5.37
N LYS A 76 8.84 13.64 5.73
CA LYS A 76 7.39 13.70 5.97
C LYS A 76 6.55 13.10 4.81
N PRO A 77 6.83 13.40 3.52
CA PRO A 77 6.05 12.84 2.41
C PRO A 77 6.14 11.31 2.34
N GLN A 78 7.34 10.74 2.46
CA GLN A 78 7.56 9.29 2.42
C GLN A 78 6.80 8.59 3.56
N ARG A 79 6.93 9.14 4.78
CA ARG A 79 6.24 8.62 5.95
C ARG A 79 4.73 8.64 5.79
N HIS A 80 4.16 9.71 5.23
CA HIS A 80 2.72 9.79 4.97
C HIS A 80 2.27 8.77 3.93
N THR A 81 2.99 8.63 2.81
CA THR A 81 2.70 7.61 1.79
C THR A 81 2.72 6.21 2.41
N ILE A 82 3.75 5.89 3.19
CA ILE A 82 3.87 4.57 3.83
C ILE A 82 2.74 4.33 4.83
N TYR A 83 2.40 5.29 5.69
CA TYR A 83 1.27 5.13 6.62
C TYR A 83 -0.08 4.98 5.90
N CYS A 84 -0.29 5.70 4.80
CA CYS A 84 -1.49 5.56 3.98
C CYS A 84 -1.61 4.11 3.44
N LEU A 85 -0.53 3.59 2.87
CA LEU A 85 -0.48 2.21 2.37
C LEU A 85 -0.65 1.19 3.51
N LEU A 86 0.01 1.39 4.65
CA LEU A 86 -0.12 0.50 5.81
C LEU A 86 -1.53 0.51 6.40
N SER A 87 -2.26 1.63 6.32
CA SER A 87 -3.68 1.66 6.68
C SER A 87 -4.49 0.70 5.80
N CYS A 88 -4.29 0.70 4.49
CA CYS A 88 -4.95 -0.25 3.59
C CYS A 88 -4.52 -1.70 3.88
N VAL A 89 -3.22 -1.93 4.11
CA VAL A 89 -2.70 -3.25 4.48
C VAL A 89 -3.35 -3.73 5.78
N SER A 90 -3.50 -2.88 6.79
CA SER A 90 -4.11 -3.25 8.07
C SER A 90 -5.56 -3.74 7.90
N THR A 91 -6.34 -3.06 7.05
CA THR A 91 -7.69 -3.50 6.71
C THR A 91 -7.67 -4.88 6.04
N VAL A 92 -6.79 -5.09 5.05
CA VAL A 92 -6.70 -6.38 4.34
C VAL A 92 -6.22 -7.51 5.25
N THR A 93 -5.22 -7.27 6.08
CA THR A 93 -4.64 -8.30 6.96
C THR A 93 -5.52 -8.60 8.17
N SER A 94 -6.41 -7.68 8.55
CA SER A 94 -7.47 -7.98 9.55
C SER A 94 -8.40 -9.10 9.07
N LEU A 95 -8.67 -9.15 7.76
CA LEU A 95 -9.52 -10.17 7.13
C LEU A 95 -8.72 -11.42 6.74
N CYS A 96 -7.45 -11.24 6.35
CA CYS A 96 -6.56 -12.32 5.91
C CYS A 96 -5.20 -12.28 6.63
N PRO A 97 -5.11 -12.66 7.93
CA PRO A 97 -3.87 -12.53 8.71
C PRO A 97 -2.70 -13.34 8.12
N HIS A 98 -3.01 -14.51 7.54
CA HIS A 98 -2.03 -15.38 6.89
C HIS A 98 -1.33 -14.76 5.67
N ARG A 99 -1.84 -13.63 5.14
CA ARG A 99 -1.24 -12.91 4.00
C ARG A 99 -0.39 -11.72 4.40
N GLU A 100 -0.32 -11.37 5.69
CA GLU A 100 0.40 -10.19 6.17
C GLU A 100 1.84 -10.14 5.64
N ASP A 101 2.61 -11.21 5.83
CA ASP A 101 4.01 -11.26 5.41
C ASP A 101 4.15 -11.11 3.89
N ALA A 102 3.30 -11.77 3.10
CA ALA A 102 3.33 -11.68 1.65
C ALA A 102 3.01 -10.25 1.16
N VAL A 103 2.02 -9.59 1.77
CA VAL A 103 1.62 -8.22 1.42
C VAL A 103 2.70 -7.22 1.84
N LEU A 104 3.24 -7.34 3.04
CA LEU A 104 4.34 -6.48 3.52
C LEU A 104 5.61 -6.68 2.71
N GLN A 105 5.90 -7.91 2.28
CA GLN A 105 7.05 -8.19 1.42
C GLN A 105 6.87 -7.57 0.03
N ARG A 106 5.67 -7.64 -0.54
CA ARG A 106 5.36 -6.96 -1.80
C ARG A 106 5.47 -5.44 -1.64
N LEU A 107 4.94 -4.89 -0.55
CA LEU A 107 5.04 -3.46 -0.23
C LEU A 107 6.49 -3.01 -0.08
N ALA A 108 7.31 -3.73 0.67
CA ALA A 108 8.73 -3.44 0.84
C ALA A 108 9.45 -3.36 -0.51
N ARG A 109 9.21 -4.32 -1.41
CA ARG A 109 9.78 -4.31 -2.76
C ARG A 109 9.31 -3.12 -3.59
N ALA A 110 8.02 -2.82 -3.58
CA ALA A 110 7.46 -1.70 -4.34
C ALA A 110 8.01 -0.35 -3.85
N LEU A 111 8.25 -0.21 -2.54
CA LEU A 111 8.77 1.02 -1.94
C LEU A 111 10.26 1.27 -2.24
N THR A 112 11.08 0.22 -2.38
CA THR A 112 12.55 0.35 -2.58
C THR A 112 13.02 0.01 -3.98
N ARG A 113 12.23 -0.76 -4.75
CA ARG A 113 12.60 -1.39 -6.03
C ARG A 113 13.83 -2.29 -5.97
N GLN A 114 14.20 -2.76 -4.78
CA GLN A 114 15.34 -3.66 -4.63
C GLN A 114 14.94 -5.13 -4.82
N PRO A 115 15.80 -5.94 -5.47
CA PRO A 115 15.60 -7.38 -5.56
C PRO A 115 15.68 -8.04 -4.18
N GLN A 116 15.03 -9.20 -4.03
CA GLN A 116 14.87 -9.90 -2.75
C GLN A 116 16.19 -10.39 -2.13
N GLU A 117 17.28 -10.43 -2.91
CA GLU A 117 18.58 -11.02 -2.51
C GLU A 117 19.35 -10.20 -1.48
N GLU A 118 18.95 -8.96 -1.21
CA GLU A 118 19.44 -8.14 -0.10
C GLU A 118 18.78 -8.56 1.24
N VAL A 119 19.02 -9.81 1.66
CA VAL A 119 18.34 -10.49 2.78
C VAL A 119 18.37 -9.68 4.08
N GLY A 120 19.50 -9.01 4.39
CA GLY A 120 19.65 -8.20 5.62
C GLY A 120 18.85 -6.89 5.60
N THR A 121 18.82 -6.23 4.45
CA THR A 121 18.09 -4.98 4.21
C THR A 121 16.58 -5.23 4.24
N SER A 122 16.15 -6.31 3.60
CA SER A 122 14.75 -6.75 3.59
C SER A 122 14.25 -7.09 5.00
N ALA A 123 15.05 -7.78 5.81
CA ALA A 123 14.66 -8.17 7.17
C ALA A 123 14.43 -6.96 8.11
N THR A 124 15.28 -5.93 8.04
CA THR A 124 15.13 -4.75 8.90
C THR A 124 13.93 -3.90 8.47
N LEU A 125 13.78 -3.66 7.16
CA LEU A 125 12.63 -2.96 6.62
C LEU A 125 11.31 -3.68 6.98
N MET A 126 11.28 -5.01 6.87
CA MET A 126 10.13 -5.81 7.26
C MET A 126 9.76 -5.62 8.74
N LYS A 127 10.76 -5.59 9.64
CA LYS A 127 10.51 -5.32 11.08
C LYS A 127 9.91 -3.94 11.30
N VAL A 128 10.42 -2.92 10.62
CA VAL A 128 9.90 -1.54 10.71
C VAL A 128 8.46 -1.47 10.20
N LEU A 129 8.17 -2.08 9.05
CA LEU A 129 6.82 -2.10 8.48
C LEU A 129 5.84 -2.87 9.38
N LYS A 130 6.23 -4.03 9.92
CA LYS A 130 5.40 -4.79 10.89
C LYS A 130 5.12 -4.00 12.17
N ALA A 131 6.12 -3.33 12.72
CA ALA A 131 5.93 -2.48 13.90
C ALA A 131 4.95 -1.33 13.60
N SER A 132 5.14 -0.66 12.47
CA SER A 132 4.28 0.45 12.04
C SER A 132 2.85 0.00 11.72
N LEU A 133 2.68 -1.21 11.18
CA LEU A 133 1.36 -1.81 10.91
C LEU A 133 0.58 -2.03 12.23
N ARG A 134 1.25 -2.52 13.27
CA ARG A 134 0.64 -2.69 14.60
C ARG A 134 0.18 -1.35 15.18
N GLU A 135 0.96 -0.29 15.01
CA GLU A 135 0.55 1.06 15.41
C GLU A 135 -0.69 1.55 14.65
N THR A 136 -0.82 1.23 13.35
CA THR A 136 -2.02 1.59 12.58
C THR A 136 -3.25 0.81 13.03
N PHE A 137 -3.11 -0.45 13.42
CA PHE A 137 -4.20 -1.25 13.99
C PHE A 137 -4.77 -0.61 15.26
N HIS A 138 -3.90 -0.17 16.18
CA HIS A 138 -4.34 0.45 17.43
C HIS A 138 -5.11 1.77 17.21
N LYS A 139 -4.78 2.54 16.16
CA LYS A 139 -5.52 3.77 15.84
C LYS A 139 -6.92 3.49 15.31
N HIS A 140 -7.09 2.44 14.49
CA HIS A 140 -8.39 2.04 13.94
C HIS A 140 -9.30 1.40 15.01
N THR A 141 -8.76 0.59 15.93
CA THR A 141 -9.56 0.02 17.02
C THR A 141 -10.05 1.08 18.02
N HIS A 142 -9.29 2.17 18.23
CA HIS A 142 -9.74 3.28 19.07
C HIS A 142 -10.81 4.17 18.41
N LEU A 143 -10.85 4.27 17.07
CA LEU A 143 -11.89 5.01 16.35
C LEU A 143 -13.21 4.23 16.23
N GLY A 144 -13.19 2.90 16.33
CA GLY A 144 -14.37 2.04 16.30
C GLY A 144 -15.06 1.79 17.65
N GLY A 145 -14.51 2.29 18.77
CA GLY A 145 -15.00 2.02 20.13
C GLY A 145 -15.78 3.17 20.80
N GLY A 146 -16.03 4.28 20.09
CA GLY A 146 -16.68 5.47 20.64
C GLY A 146 -18.20 5.46 20.50
N GLY A 147 -18.87 4.46 21.04
CA GLY A 147 -20.32 4.33 20.92
C GLY A 147 -20.95 3.56 22.07
N SER A 148 -20.82 4.04 23.31
CA SER A 148 -21.78 3.73 24.37
C SER A 148 -21.72 4.69 25.54
N SER A 149 -22.91 5.20 25.85
CA SER A 149 -23.40 5.66 27.14
C SER A 149 -22.89 6.99 27.70
N LYS A 150 -23.77 7.99 27.60
CA LYS A 150 -24.31 8.67 28.79
C LYS A 150 -25.73 9.18 28.49
N GLY A 151 -26.71 8.31 28.74
CA GLY A 151 -28.06 8.68 29.08
C GLY A 151 -28.33 8.13 30.48
N SER A 152 -28.41 8.99 31.48
CA SER A 152 -28.93 8.65 32.81
C SER A 152 -29.48 9.90 33.45
N ALA A 153 -30.80 9.80 33.70
CA ALA A 153 -31.68 10.52 34.62
C ALA A 153 -31.60 12.05 34.67
#